data_AF-A0A4P6JNZ7-F1
#
_entry.id   AF-A0A4P6JNZ7-F1
#
_cell.length_a   1.000
_cell.length_b   1.000
_cell.length_c   1.000
_cell.angle_alpha   90.00
_cell.angle_beta   90.00
_cell.angle_gamma   90.00
#
_symmetry.space_group_name_H-M   'P 1'
#
loop_
_entity.id
_entity.type
_entity.pdbx_description
1 polymer ?
#
loop_
_entity_poly.entity_id
_entity_poly.type
_entity_poly.pdbx_seq_one_letter_code
_entity_poly.pdbx_strand_id
1 'polypeptide(L)'
;MNYDLVVARKDILDQLPTFLASFFQVAVQDVCIVDWQKQFDLDEEKWSSILIFCSYERCSGDFAWSLSLFATINFPDVYTAGRLPTEEALAIHLAETFNTVVRFPLSLNIHPSASWLATPRGEVFCAYAMEGNLVVIDGEEYMPYFVYEVEFPVPELPHARVTHFPDIINELEIKQRPSTPICDTLTIQLENSHLSTLSNPASKALSVLSFWEVLILRMSHGWAREIVIQPSSMQTTLEIEII
;
A
#
# COMPACT_ATOMS: atom_id res chain seq x y z
N MET A 1 14.72 -4.58 4.08
CA MET A 1 13.29 -4.22 4.19
C MET A 1 12.51 -5.25 3.41
N ASN A 2 11.37 -5.67 3.95
CA ASN A 2 10.53 -6.70 3.34
C ASN A 2 9.34 -6.04 2.67
N TYR A 3 8.93 -6.60 1.54
CA TYR A 3 7.74 -6.20 0.80
C TYR A 3 6.99 -7.46 0.40
N ASP A 4 5.70 -7.52 0.70
CA ASP A 4 4.81 -8.62 0.39
C ASP A 4 3.70 -8.09 -0.53
N LEU A 5 3.73 -8.49 -1.80
CA LEU A 5 2.82 -8.00 -2.82
C LEU A 5 2.07 -9.15 -3.45
N VAL A 6 0.80 -8.97 -3.78
CA VAL A 6 0.04 -9.95 -4.57
C VAL A 6 -0.49 -9.29 -5.84
N VAL A 7 -0.24 -9.89 -7.00
CA VAL A 7 -0.44 -9.25 -8.32
C VAL A 7 -1.45 -10.02 -9.16
N ALA A 8 -2.39 -9.30 -9.78
CA ALA A 8 -3.47 -9.91 -10.56
C ALA A 8 -3.02 -10.45 -11.94
N ARG A 9 -2.01 -9.82 -12.53
CA ARG A 9 -1.52 -10.13 -13.88
C ARG A 9 -0.58 -11.34 -13.91
N LYS A 10 -0.77 -12.22 -14.90
CA LYS A 10 -0.05 -13.50 -15.04
C LYS A 10 1.33 -13.39 -15.71
N ASP A 11 1.56 -12.40 -16.56
CA ASP A 11 2.73 -12.27 -17.44
C ASP A 11 3.76 -11.23 -16.94
N ILE A 12 3.88 -11.04 -15.63
CA ILE A 12 4.79 -10.03 -15.05
C ILE A 12 6.24 -10.52 -14.87
N LEU A 13 6.45 -11.82 -14.69
CA LEU A 13 7.72 -12.37 -14.18
C LEU A 13 8.92 -12.10 -15.09
N ASP A 14 8.72 -12.09 -16.42
CA ASP A 14 9.80 -11.87 -17.38
C ASP A 14 10.38 -10.44 -17.31
N GLN A 15 9.55 -9.48 -16.92
CA GLN A 15 9.91 -8.06 -16.85
C GLN A 15 10.22 -7.61 -15.41
N LEU A 16 9.86 -8.43 -14.42
CA LEU A 16 10.01 -8.13 -13.00
C LEU A 16 11.46 -7.80 -12.59
N PRO A 17 12.52 -8.49 -13.07
CA PRO A 17 13.90 -8.14 -12.69
C PRO A 17 14.29 -6.72 -13.15
N THR A 18 13.89 -6.36 -14.37
CA THR A 18 14.19 -5.04 -14.94
C THR A 18 13.41 -3.95 -14.23
N PHE A 19 12.13 -4.21 -13.91
CA PHE A 19 11.30 -3.31 -13.13
C PHE A 19 11.90 -3.05 -11.74
N LEU A 20 12.24 -4.10 -10.98
CA LEU A 20 12.80 -3.96 -9.64
C LEU A 20 14.16 -3.25 -9.66
N ALA A 21 15.03 -3.58 -10.62
CA ALA A 21 16.30 -2.91 -10.79
C ALA A 21 16.13 -1.40 -11.03
N SER A 22 15.19 -1.03 -11.90
CA SER A 22 14.87 0.37 -12.18
C SER A 22 14.28 1.09 -10.96
N PHE A 23 13.33 0.46 -10.28
CA PHE A 23 12.64 1.04 -9.13
C PHE A 23 13.59 1.28 -7.95
N PHE A 24 14.45 0.30 -7.66
CA PHE A 24 15.45 0.37 -6.59
C PHE A 24 16.79 1.00 -7.02
N GLN A 25 16.91 1.43 -8.28
CA GLN A 25 18.11 2.05 -8.84
C GLN A 25 19.39 1.19 -8.66
N VAL A 26 19.27 -0.11 -8.88
CA VAL A 26 20.37 -1.10 -8.83
C VAL A 26 20.61 -1.72 -10.20
N ALA A 27 21.72 -2.43 -10.38
CA ALA A 27 21.92 -3.16 -11.62
C ALA A 27 21.01 -4.40 -11.67
N VAL A 28 20.54 -4.78 -12.86
CA VAL A 28 19.67 -5.96 -13.04
C VAL A 28 20.33 -7.24 -12.51
N GLN A 29 21.65 -7.34 -12.60
CA GLN A 29 22.43 -8.46 -12.07
C GLN A 29 22.42 -8.57 -10.53
N ASP A 30 22.06 -7.48 -9.84
CA ASP A 30 21.95 -7.43 -8.37
C ASP A 30 20.52 -7.81 -7.91
N VAL A 31 19.62 -8.12 -8.85
CA VAL A 31 18.25 -8.59 -8.59
C VAL A 31 18.18 -10.09 -8.84
N CYS A 32 17.77 -10.84 -7.83
CA CYS A 32 17.54 -12.28 -7.93
C CYS A 32 16.06 -12.59 -7.76
N ILE A 33 15.48 -13.29 -8.75
CA ILE A 33 14.08 -13.74 -8.71
C ILE A 33 14.05 -15.26 -8.71
N VAL A 34 13.35 -15.85 -7.73
CA VAL A 34 13.28 -17.30 -7.56
C VAL A 34 11.85 -17.76 -7.34
N ASP A 35 11.56 -18.95 -7.86
CA ASP A 35 10.33 -19.67 -7.61
C ASP A 35 10.40 -20.29 -6.20
N TRP A 36 9.48 -19.95 -5.30
CA TRP A 36 9.50 -20.40 -3.90
C TRP A 36 9.41 -21.93 -3.77
N GLN A 37 8.75 -22.59 -4.71
CA GLN A 37 8.59 -24.06 -4.69
C GLN A 37 9.85 -24.79 -5.17
N LYS A 38 10.80 -24.09 -5.80
CA LYS A 38 12.03 -24.71 -6.28
C LYS A 38 13.14 -24.51 -5.26
N GLN A 39 13.80 -25.62 -4.92
CA GLN A 39 15.04 -25.55 -4.17
C GLN A 39 16.08 -24.81 -5.02
N PHE A 40 16.51 -23.66 -4.55
CA PHE A 40 17.52 -22.86 -5.21
C PHE A 40 18.79 -22.87 -4.34
N ASP A 41 19.88 -23.31 -4.94
CA ASP A 41 21.20 -23.32 -4.32
C ASP A 41 22.01 -22.19 -4.98
N LEU A 42 22.15 -21.08 -4.27
CA LEU A 42 23.01 -19.98 -4.67
C LEU A 42 24.28 -20.08 -3.82
N ASP A 43 25.44 -20.07 -4.46
CA ASP A 43 26.72 -20.04 -3.77
C ASP A 43 26.82 -18.79 -2.85
N GLU A 44 27.53 -18.89 -1.72
CA GLU A 44 27.62 -17.83 -0.69
C GLU A 44 28.12 -16.48 -1.25
N GLU A 45 29.01 -16.49 -2.24
CA GLU A 45 29.50 -15.26 -2.90
C GLU A 45 28.38 -14.55 -3.66
N LYS A 46 27.48 -15.30 -4.29
CA LYS A 46 26.36 -14.75 -5.06
C LYS A 46 25.32 -14.15 -4.11
N TRP A 47 25.02 -14.81 -2.99
CA TRP A 47 24.17 -14.26 -1.93
C TRP A 47 24.66 -12.91 -1.41
N SER A 48 25.98 -12.78 -1.26
CA SER A 48 26.60 -11.55 -0.75
C SER A 48 26.57 -10.38 -1.75
N SER A 49 26.31 -10.66 -3.03
CA SER A 49 26.25 -9.66 -4.11
C SER A 49 24.83 -9.21 -4.47
N ILE A 50 23.80 -9.98 -4.11
CA ILE A 50 22.40 -9.67 -4.42
C ILE A 50 21.92 -8.53 -3.50
N LEU A 51 21.38 -7.48 -4.10
CA LEU A 51 20.79 -6.35 -3.37
C LEU A 51 19.27 -6.50 -3.20
N ILE A 52 18.60 -7.08 -4.20
CA ILE A 52 17.17 -7.38 -4.18
C ILE A 52 16.96 -8.87 -4.40
N PHE A 53 16.38 -9.54 -3.41
CA PHE A 53 15.92 -10.91 -3.53
C PHE A 53 14.39 -10.91 -3.60
N CYS A 54 13.80 -11.58 -4.59
CA CYS A 54 12.36 -11.73 -4.73
C CYS A 54 12.04 -13.22 -4.90
N SER A 55 11.31 -13.80 -3.96
CA SER A 55 10.64 -15.07 -4.20
C SER A 55 9.23 -14.83 -4.74
N TYR A 56 8.76 -15.71 -5.62
CA TYR A 56 7.38 -15.69 -6.09
C TYR A 56 6.73 -17.07 -5.95
N GLU A 57 5.42 -17.06 -5.79
CA GLU A 57 4.57 -18.25 -5.75
C GLU A 57 3.31 -18.04 -6.59
N ARG A 58 2.76 -19.13 -7.14
CA ARG A 58 1.52 -19.08 -7.93
C ARG A 58 0.31 -18.91 -7.00
N CYS A 59 -0.56 -17.99 -7.39
CA CYS A 59 -1.86 -17.80 -6.78
C CYS A 59 -2.98 -18.30 -7.71
N SER A 60 -4.17 -18.46 -7.13
CA SER A 60 -5.42 -18.66 -7.87
C SER A 60 -6.49 -17.68 -7.40
N GLY A 61 -7.59 -17.55 -8.14
CA GLY A 61 -8.63 -16.56 -7.85
C GLY A 61 -8.37 -15.24 -8.58
N ASP A 62 -8.50 -14.12 -7.85
CA ASP A 62 -8.34 -12.76 -8.40
C ASP A 62 -6.86 -12.38 -8.63
N PHE A 63 -5.94 -13.17 -8.05
CA PHE A 63 -4.51 -12.93 -8.18
C PHE A 63 -3.75 -14.10 -8.81
N ALA A 64 -2.66 -13.77 -9.50
CA ALA A 64 -1.81 -14.70 -10.22
C ALA A 64 -0.51 -15.03 -9.48
N TRP A 65 0.07 -14.05 -8.79
CA TRP A 65 1.37 -14.19 -8.14
C TRP A 65 1.37 -13.53 -6.77
N SER A 66 1.99 -14.19 -5.80
CA SER A 66 2.42 -13.59 -4.54
C SER A 66 3.93 -13.43 -4.60
N LEU A 67 4.41 -12.23 -4.28
CA LEU A 67 5.79 -11.80 -4.37
C LEU A 67 6.26 -11.41 -2.97
N SER A 68 7.32 -12.03 -2.47
CA SER A 68 7.98 -11.62 -1.24
C SER A 68 9.39 -11.13 -1.58
N LEU A 69 9.62 -9.85 -1.32
CA LEU A 69 10.84 -9.15 -1.69
C LEU A 69 11.62 -8.78 -0.43
N PHE A 70 12.91 -9.06 -0.46
CA PHE A 70 13.89 -8.65 0.53
C PHE A 70 14.91 -7.72 -0.12
N ALA A 71 14.93 -6.46 0.31
CA ALA A 71 15.96 -5.50 -0.06
C ALA A 71 17.02 -5.42 1.05
N THR A 72 18.29 -5.68 0.71
CA THR A 72 19.41 -5.68 1.68
C THR A 72 19.75 -4.26 2.15
N ILE A 73 20.49 -4.10 3.25
CA ILE A 73 20.80 -2.78 3.84
C ILE A 73 22.02 -2.12 3.14
N ASN A 74 22.79 -2.88 2.36
CA ASN A 74 24.03 -2.44 1.70
C ASN A 74 23.75 -1.81 0.32
N PHE A 75 22.74 -0.96 0.22
CA PHE A 75 22.55 -0.17 -1.00
C PHE A 75 23.74 0.77 -1.20
N PRO A 76 24.30 0.87 -2.42
CA PRO A 76 25.29 1.89 -2.74
C PRO A 76 24.73 3.29 -2.44
N ASP A 77 25.64 4.24 -2.22
CA ASP A 77 25.50 5.58 -1.63
C ASP A 77 24.39 6.54 -2.17
N VAL A 78 23.44 6.06 -2.97
CA VAL A 78 22.27 6.80 -3.47
C VAL A 78 21.18 6.93 -2.40
N TYR A 79 21.06 5.96 -1.48
CA TYR A 79 20.08 6.01 -0.37
C TYR A 79 20.68 6.52 0.96
N THR A 80 21.85 7.15 0.93
CA THR A 80 22.58 7.73 2.08
C THR A 80 21.79 8.85 2.79
N ALA A 81 20.63 9.24 2.26
CA ALA A 81 19.68 10.16 2.89
C ALA A 81 18.42 9.47 3.48
N GLY A 82 18.44 8.15 3.69
CA GLY A 82 17.75 7.56 4.84
C GLY A 82 16.29 7.12 4.69
N ARG A 83 15.87 6.49 3.58
CA ARG A 83 14.74 5.53 3.59
C ARG A 83 14.66 4.78 2.27
N LEU A 84 14.59 3.44 2.36
CA LEU A 84 14.15 2.61 1.24
C LEU A 84 12.73 3.02 0.81
N PRO A 85 12.36 2.82 -0.46
CA PRO A 85 10.99 3.07 -0.92
C PRO A 85 9.96 2.37 -0.04
N THR A 86 8.78 2.96 0.13
CA THR A 86 7.70 2.29 0.85
C THR A 86 7.10 1.18 0.01
N GLU A 87 6.50 0.20 0.67
CA GLU A 87 5.75 -0.87 0.01
C GLU A 87 4.58 -0.35 -0.81
N GLU A 88 3.91 0.71 -0.33
CA GLU A 88 2.89 1.43 -1.08
C GLU A 88 3.44 2.04 -2.37
N ALA A 89 4.62 2.68 -2.33
CA ALA A 89 5.24 3.24 -3.52
C ALA A 89 5.59 2.16 -4.54
N LEU A 90 6.10 1.02 -4.08
CA LEU A 90 6.39 -0.14 -4.93
C LEU A 90 5.11 -0.71 -5.55
N ALA A 91 4.05 -0.88 -4.76
CA ALA A 91 2.77 -1.39 -5.23
C ALA A 91 2.15 -0.48 -6.31
N ILE A 92 2.16 0.84 -6.11
CA ILE A 92 1.67 1.81 -7.10
C ILE A 92 2.47 1.71 -8.41
N HIS A 93 3.80 1.76 -8.35
CA HIS A 93 4.63 1.70 -9.56
C HIS A 93 4.48 0.37 -10.29
N LEU A 94 4.33 -0.74 -9.56
CA LEU A 94 4.10 -2.05 -10.15
C LEU A 94 2.72 -2.12 -10.82
N ALA A 95 1.68 -1.60 -10.15
CA ALA A 95 0.32 -1.54 -10.68
C ALA A 95 0.24 -0.73 -11.99
N GLU A 96 0.87 0.44 -12.02
CA GLU A 96 0.94 1.32 -13.19
C GLU A 96 1.76 0.67 -14.32
N THR A 97 2.97 0.18 -14.03
CA THR A 97 3.87 -0.39 -15.04
C THR A 97 3.27 -1.62 -15.70
N PHE A 98 2.66 -2.50 -14.91
CA PHE A 98 2.08 -3.74 -15.39
C PHE A 98 0.59 -3.64 -15.71
N ASN A 99 0.00 -2.44 -15.63
CA ASN A 99 -1.42 -2.22 -15.84
C ASN A 99 -2.29 -3.29 -15.14
N THR A 100 -2.02 -3.50 -13.85
CA THR A 100 -2.66 -4.52 -13.01
C THR A 100 -3.05 -3.96 -11.65
N VAL A 101 -3.93 -4.68 -10.93
CA VAL A 101 -4.13 -4.46 -9.50
C VAL A 101 -3.02 -5.16 -8.71
N VAL A 102 -2.55 -4.50 -7.66
CA VAL A 102 -1.55 -5.00 -6.72
C VAL A 102 -2.06 -4.84 -5.30
N ARG A 103 -2.12 -5.94 -4.56
CA ARG A 103 -2.41 -5.96 -3.12
C ARG A 103 -1.13 -5.81 -2.33
N PHE A 104 -1.20 -5.07 -1.23
CA PHE A 104 -0.14 -5.00 -0.22
C PHE A 104 -0.73 -4.90 1.21
N PRO A 105 0.01 -5.32 2.25
CA PRO A 105 -0.45 -5.29 3.64
C PRO A 105 -0.86 -3.91 4.16
N LEU A 106 -1.80 -3.90 5.11
CA LEU A 106 -2.01 -2.74 5.99
C LEU A 106 -0.79 -2.56 6.90
N SER A 107 -0.52 -1.32 7.32
CA SER A 107 0.60 -1.03 8.22
C SER A 107 0.31 -1.49 9.65
N LEU A 108 -0.95 -1.42 10.10
CA LEU A 108 -1.40 -2.14 11.29
C LEU A 108 -2.22 -3.37 10.93
N ASN A 109 -1.88 -4.49 11.60
CA ASN A 109 -2.57 -5.77 11.46
C ASN A 109 -3.89 -5.78 12.28
N ILE A 110 -4.76 -4.79 12.06
CA ILE A 110 -6.02 -4.59 12.81
C ILE A 110 -7.08 -5.58 12.36
N HIS A 111 -7.06 -5.95 11.08
CA HIS A 111 -8.01 -6.89 10.50
C HIS A 111 -7.30 -7.81 9.50
N PRO A 112 -7.27 -9.13 9.72
CA PRO A 112 -6.45 -10.06 8.93
C PRO A 112 -6.91 -10.16 7.47
N SER A 113 -8.18 -9.86 7.20
CA SER A 113 -8.71 -9.82 5.83
C SER A 113 -8.54 -8.47 5.15
N ALA A 114 -8.04 -7.44 5.83
CA ALA A 114 -7.93 -6.11 5.24
C ALA A 114 -6.55 -5.88 4.62
N SER A 115 -6.53 -5.30 3.43
CA SER A 115 -5.32 -4.97 2.69
C SER A 115 -5.53 -3.74 1.82
N TRP A 116 -4.44 -3.05 1.49
CA TRP A 116 -4.47 -2.01 0.48
C TRP A 116 -4.43 -2.61 -0.92
N LEU A 117 -5.14 -1.99 -1.86
CA LEU A 117 -5.03 -2.26 -3.29
C LEU A 117 -4.52 -1.00 -4.00
N ALA A 118 -3.47 -1.16 -4.80
CA ALA A 118 -3.04 -0.19 -5.79
C ALA A 118 -3.59 -0.60 -7.17
N THR A 119 -4.10 0.36 -7.93
CA THR A 119 -4.66 0.14 -9.27
C THR A 119 -3.75 0.69 -10.37
N PRO A 120 -3.99 0.31 -11.63
CA PRO A 120 -3.27 0.87 -12.78
C PRO A 120 -3.40 2.39 -12.92
N ARG A 121 -4.41 2.98 -12.28
CA ARG A 121 -4.74 4.40 -12.33
C ARG A 121 -4.04 5.21 -11.23
N GLY A 122 -3.18 4.56 -10.43
CA GLY A 122 -2.50 5.17 -9.28
C GLY A 122 -3.40 5.35 -8.05
N GLU A 123 -4.62 4.80 -8.08
CA GLU A 123 -5.53 4.84 -6.94
C GLU A 123 -5.12 3.80 -5.90
N VAL A 124 -5.11 4.19 -4.62
CA VAL A 124 -4.94 3.31 -3.47
C VAL A 124 -6.16 3.38 -2.59
N PHE A 125 -6.76 2.24 -2.29
CA PHE A 125 -7.93 2.12 -1.41
C PHE A 125 -7.90 0.80 -0.65
N CYS A 126 -8.71 0.71 0.39
CA CYS A 126 -8.76 -0.50 1.18
C CYS A 126 -9.68 -1.53 0.53
N ALA A 127 -9.38 -2.81 0.74
CA ALA A 127 -10.20 -3.91 0.32
C ALA A 127 -10.17 -5.02 1.37
N TYR A 128 -11.24 -5.80 1.40
CA TYR A 128 -11.24 -7.07 2.10
C TYR A 128 -10.98 -8.22 1.15
N ALA A 129 -9.90 -8.94 1.46
CA ALA A 129 -9.44 -10.11 0.76
C ALA A 129 -9.39 -11.31 1.72
N MET A 130 -9.65 -12.49 1.18
CA MET A 130 -9.51 -13.75 1.90
C MET A 130 -8.47 -14.61 1.20
N GLU A 131 -7.52 -15.11 1.99
CA GLU A 131 -6.65 -16.19 1.59
C GLU A 131 -7.40 -17.52 1.83
N GLY A 132 -7.51 -18.33 0.78
CA GLY A 132 -8.12 -19.65 0.85
C GLY A 132 -7.18 -20.69 1.44
N ASN A 133 -7.65 -21.94 1.53
CA ASN A 133 -6.75 -23.06 1.82
C ASN A 133 -5.93 -23.40 0.58
N LEU A 134 -4.67 -23.79 0.77
CA LEU A 134 -3.79 -24.30 -0.28
C LEU A 134 -4.50 -25.39 -1.10
N VAL A 135 -4.48 -25.25 -2.42
CA VAL A 135 -5.10 -26.20 -3.36
C VAL A 135 -4.02 -26.78 -4.26
N VAL A 136 -4.06 -28.10 -4.48
CA VAL A 136 -3.18 -28.77 -5.44
C VAL A 136 -3.95 -29.03 -6.74
N ILE A 137 -3.49 -28.45 -7.84
CA ILE A 137 -4.06 -28.62 -9.18
C ILE A 137 -2.93 -29.14 -10.09
N ASP A 138 -3.14 -30.30 -10.71
CA ASP A 138 -2.16 -30.94 -11.59
C ASP A 138 -0.76 -31.13 -10.98
N GLY A 139 -0.71 -31.32 -9.65
CA GLY A 139 0.54 -31.53 -8.90
C GLY A 139 1.28 -30.25 -8.52
N GLU A 140 0.72 -29.08 -8.82
CA GLU A 140 1.24 -27.78 -8.39
C GLU A 140 0.36 -27.20 -7.27
N GLU A 141 0.98 -26.58 -6.27
CA GLU A 141 0.26 -25.95 -5.16
C GLU A 141 -0.04 -24.47 -5.48
N TYR A 142 -1.27 -24.05 -5.17
CA TYR A 142 -1.78 -22.71 -5.40
C TYR A 142 -2.38 -22.16 -4.12
N MET A 143 -2.05 -20.90 -3.80
CA MET A 143 -2.74 -20.16 -2.75
C MET A 143 -3.90 -19.35 -3.34
N PRO A 144 -5.17 -19.66 -3.02
CA PRO A 144 -6.29 -18.89 -3.53
C PRO A 144 -6.37 -17.53 -2.84
N TYR A 145 -6.50 -16.46 -3.61
CA TYR A 145 -6.75 -15.11 -3.12
C TYR A 145 -8.02 -14.55 -3.77
N PHE A 146 -8.98 -14.14 -2.94
CA PHE A 146 -10.24 -13.58 -3.39
C PHE A 146 -10.48 -12.22 -2.74
N VAL A 147 -10.72 -11.20 -3.55
CA VAL A 147 -11.20 -9.89 -3.08
C VAL A 147 -12.72 -9.91 -3.13
N TYR A 148 -13.36 -9.83 -1.97
CA TYR A 148 -14.82 -9.88 -1.88
C TYR A 148 -15.46 -8.50 -1.67
N GLU A 149 -14.72 -7.53 -1.14
CA GLU A 149 -15.20 -6.17 -0.90
C GLU A 149 -14.13 -5.10 -1.20
N VAL A 150 -14.58 -3.99 -1.78
CA VAL A 150 -13.75 -2.82 -2.16
C VAL A 150 -14.47 -1.51 -1.85
N GLU A 151 -13.74 -0.42 -1.59
CA GLU A 151 -14.36 0.89 -1.32
C GLU A 151 -14.98 1.54 -2.56
N PHE A 152 -14.44 1.21 -3.74
CA PHE A 152 -14.83 1.80 -5.02
C PHE A 152 -14.92 0.72 -6.10
N PRO A 153 -15.70 0.92 -7.18
CA PRO A 153 -15.72 -0.01 -8.30
C PRO A 153 -14.33 -0.16 -8.94
N VAL A 154 -13.88 -1.40 -9.09
CA VAL A 154 -12.59 -1.74 -9.72
C VAL A 154 -12.90 -2.66 -10.91
N PRO A 155 -12.78 -2.19 -12.16
CA PRO A 155 -13.06 -3.02 -13.34
C PRO A 155 -12.28 -4.33 -13.38
N GLU A 156 -11.07 -4.33 -12.82
CA GLU A 156 -10.18 -5.48 -12.75
C GLU A 156 -10.62 -6.53 -11.71
N LEU A 157 -11.55 -6.18 -10.80
CA LEU A 157 -12.11 -7.05 -9.77
C LEU A 157 -13.65 -7.10 -9.89
N PRO A 158 -14.19 -7.68 -10.97
CA PRO A 158 -15.62 -7.60 -11.29
C PRO A 158 -16.53 -8.34 -10.29
N HIS A 159 -15.96 -9.19 -9.45
CA HIS A 159 -16.70 -9.96 -8.43
C HIS A 159 -16.71 -9.28 -7.05
N ALA A 160 -15.89 -8.25 -6.84
CA ALA A 160 -15.84 -7.54 -5.57
C ALA A 160 -17.08 -6.66 -5.40
N ARG A 161 -17.69 -6.72 -4.21
CA ARG A 161 -18.81 -5.86 -3.86
C ARG A 161 -18.29 -4.50 -3.39
N VAL A 162 -18.93 -3.43 -3.81
CA VAL A 162 -18.58 -2.09 -3.31
C VAL A 162 -19.25 -1.88 -1.96
N THR A 163 -18.45 -1.66 -0.92
CA THR A 163 -18.91 -1.41 0.46
C THR A 163 -18.09 -0.27 1.09
N HIS A 164 -18.63 0.35 2.15
CA HIS A 164 -17.86 1.31 2.93
C HIS A 164 -17.25 0.62 4.15
N PHE A 165 -15.99 0.91 4.48
CA PHE A 165 -15.27 0.31 5.61
C PHE A 165 -15.11 1.27 6.80
N PRO A 166 -16.13 1.41 7.67
CA PRO A 166 -16.05 2.31 8.82
C PRO A 166 -14.94 1.90 9.81
N ASP A 167 -14.58 0.62 9.87
CA ASP A 167 -13.60 0.11 10.85
C ASP A 167 -12.14 0.46 10.49
N ILE A 168 -11.89 0.92 9.25
CA ILE A 168 -10.55 1.24 8.74
C ILE A 168 -10.20 2.71 9.01
N ILE A 169 -11.14 3.49 9.57
CA ILE A 169 -10.94 4.88 9.97
C ILE A 169 -9.72 5.03 10.90
N ASN A 170 -9.45 4.08 11.80
CA ASN A 170 -8.28 4.13 12.67
C ASN A 170 -6.94 4.03 11.91
N GLU A 171 -6.87 3.21 10.86
CA GLU A 171 -5.67 3.08 10.02
C GLU A 171 -5.50 4.33 9.13
N LEU A 172 -6.60 4.84 8.57
CA LEU A 172 -6.62 6.12 7.85
C LEU A 172 -6.24 7.28 8.76
N GLU A 173 -6.64 7.26 10.03
CA GLU A 173 -6.26 8.26 11.03
C GLU A 173 -4.77 8.23 11.36
N ILE A 174 -4.11 7.09 11.25
CA ILE A 174 -2.66 6.98 11.45
C ILE A 174 -1.91 7.43 10.19
N LYS A 175 -2.31 6.95 9.00
CA LYS A 175 -1.64 7.27 7.73
C LYS A 175 -1.88 8.70 7.27
N GLN A 176 -3.11 9.19 7.40
CA GLN A 176 -3.55 10.50 6.95
C GLN A 176 -3.82 11.44 8.12
N ARG A 177 -3.18 11.22 9.28
CA ARG A 177 -3.32 12.15 10.41
C ARG A 177 -3.01 13.55 9.90
N PRO A 178 -4.00 14.46 9.84
CA PRO A 178 -3.70 15.84 9.53
C PRO A 178 -2.69 16.31 10.57
N SER A 179 -1.68 17.09 10.17
CA SER A 179 -0.84 17.77 11.16
C SER A 179 -1.78 18.50 12.12
N THR A 180 -1.60 18.26 13.42
CA THR A 180 -2.39 18.88 14.49
C THR A 180 -1.51 19.93 15.15
N PRO A 181 -1.20 21.05 14.47
CA PRO A 181 -0.17 21.99 14.92
C PRO A 181 -0.41 22.51 16.34
N ILE A 182 -1.66 22.61 16.79
CA ILE A 182 -1.99 23.04 18.16
C ILE A 182 -1.62 21.93 19.14
N CYS A 183 -2.08 20.69 18.91
CA CYS A 183 -1.70 19.55 19.75
C CYS A 183 -0.20 19.23 19.70
N ASP A 184 0.44 19.34 18.54
CA ASP A 184 1.85 19.02 18.33
C ASP A 184 2.72 20.02 19.12
N THR A 185 2.37 21.32 19.05
CA THR A 185 3.05 22.38 19.81
C THR A 185 2.86 22.19 21.32
N LEU A 186 1.64 21.88 21.78
CA LEU A 186 1.37 21.65 23.19
C LEU A 186 2.07 20.41 23.74
N THR A 187 2.16 19.34 22.95
CA THR A 187 2.88 18.12 23.31
C THR A 187 4.36 18.42 23.52
N ILE A 188 4.99 19.13 22.58
CA ILE A 188 6.40 19.56 22.69
C ILE A 188 6.62 20.46 23.91
N GLN A 189 5.71 21.42 24.16
CA GLN A 189 5.80 22.31 25.33
C GLN A 189 5.70 21.55 26.65
N LEU A 190 4.82 20.54 26.73
CA LEU A 190 4.65 19.72 27.92
C LEU A 190 5.85 18.80 28.16
N GLU A 191 6.39 18.18 27.11
CA GLU A 191 7.62 17.37 27.18
C GLU A 191 8.82 18.20 27.68
N ASN A 192 8.98 19.42 27.15
CA ASN A 192 10.06 20.33 27.53
C ASN A 192 9.92 20.90 28.95
N SER A 193 8.71 20.88 29.53
CA SER A 193 8.44 21.39 30.87
C SER A 193 8.79 20.41 32.01
N HIS A 194 9.38 19.24 31.69
CA HIS A 194 9.67 18.15 32.64
C HIS A 194 8.45 17.66 33.46
N LEU A 195 7.23 17.98 33.01
CA LEU A 195 5.98 17.40 33.50
C LEU A 195 5.74 16.02 32.86
N SER A 196 6.81 15.24 32.68
CA SER A 196 6.86 13.94 32.00
C SER A 196 6.09 12.83 32.72
N THR A 197 5.43 13.15 33.84
CA THR A 197 4.38 12.35 34.46
C THR A 197 3.05 13.06 34.28
N LEU A 198 2.61 13.21 33.02
CA LEU A 198 1.25 13.64 32.72
C LEU A 198 0.29 12.67 33.41
N SER A 199 -0.27 13.13 34.53
CA SER A 199 -1.43 12.54 35.16
C SER A 199 -2.51 12.27 34.11
N ASN A 200 -3.23 11.15 34.27
CA ASN A 200 -4.33 10.69 33.43
C ASN A 200 -5.23 11.81 32.83
N PRO A 201 -5.57 12.91 33.54
CA PRO A 201 -6.40 13.99 33.00
C PRO A 201 -5.75 14.84 31.91
N ALA A 202 -4.45 15.13 31.98
CA ALA A 202 -3.79 16.02 31.02
C ALA A 202 -3.54 15.31 29.68
N SER A 203 -3.17 14.02 29.73
CA SER A 203 -3.13 13.15 28.55
C SER A 203 -4.51 12.98 27.91
N LYS A 204 -5.57 12.81 28.71
CA LYS A 204 -6.96 12.81 28.22
C LYS A 204 -7.35 14.13 27.55
N ALA A 205 -6.99 15.27 28.14
CA ALA A 205 -7.27 16.57 27.57
C ALA A 205 -6.57 16.77 26.22
N LEU A 206 -5.29 16.37 26.09
CA LEU A 206 -4.57 16.38 24.82
C LEU A 206 -5.21 15.45 23.78
N SER A 207 -5.63 14.26 24.19
CA SER A 207 -6.33 13.33 23.29
C SER A 207 -7.64 13.92 22.78
N VAL A 208 -8.49 14.47 23.66
CA VAL A 208 -9.75 15.13 23.27
C VAL A 208 -9.47 16.34 22.37
N LEU A 209 -8.45 17.14 22.66
CA LEU A 209 -8.05 18.26 21.83
C LEU A 209 -7.59 17.81 20.44
N SER A 210 -6.83 16.71 20.36
CA SER A 210 -6.38 16.17 19.08
C SER A 210 -7.54 15.67 18.24
N PHE A 211 -8.53 15.01 18.86
CA PHE A 211 -9.74 14.59 18.16
C PHE A 211 -10.57 15.78 17.68
N TRP A 212 -10.68 16.83 18.50
CA TRP A 212 -11.36 18.05 18.10
C TRP A 212 -10.65 18.76 16.95
N GLU A 213 -9.33 18.91 17.00
CA GLU A 213 -8.55 19.56 15.95
C GLU A 213 -8.63 18.78 14.63
N VAL A 214 -8.50 17.44 14.69
CA VAL A 214 -8.71 16.56 13.53
C VAL A 214 -10.14 16.71 12.98
N LEU A 215 -11.16 16.76 13.83
CA LEU A 215 -12.54 16.95 13.41
C LEU A 215 -12.75 18.30 12.69
N ILE A 216 -12.22 19.39 13.23
CA ILE A 216 -12.31 20.72 12.61
C ILE A 216 -11.57 20.76 11.28
N LEU A 217 -10.37 20.19 11.22
CA LEU A 217 -9.60 20.09 9.97
C LEU A 217 -10.35 19.27 8.91
N ARG A 218 -11.01 18.18 9.30
CA ARG A 218 -11.88 17.39 8.41
C ARG A 218 -13.11 18.20 7.98
N MET A 219 -13.78 18.91 8.88
CA MET A 219 -14.92 19.74 8.52
C MET A 219 -14.52 20.90 7.58
N SER A 220 -13.30 21.45 7.71
CA SER A 220 -12.83 22.55 6.88
C SER A 220 -12.29 22.13 5.51
N HIS A 221 -11.70 20.93 5.41
CA HIS A 221 -11.13 20.40 4.16
C HIS A 221 -12.06 19.39 3.46
N GLY A 222 -13.24 19.13 4.04
CA GLY A 222 -14.10 18.02 3.68
C GLY A 222 -13.67 16.73 4.39
N TRP A 223 -14.63 15.88 4.73
CA TRP A 223 -14.34 14.50 5.11
C TRP A 223 -13.49 13.90 4.00
N ALA A 224 -12.44 13.14 4.34
CA ALA A 224 -11.47 12.61 3.39
C ALA A 224 -12.19 12.00 2.16
N ARG A 225 -12.25 12.83 1.11
CA ARG A 225 -12.78 12.66 -0.24
C ARG A 225 -14.29 12.35 -0.36
N GLU A 226 -15.06 13.42 -0.58
CA GLU A 226 -15.82 13.48 -1.84
C GLU A 226 -14.78 13.26 -2.97
N ILE A 227 -14.73 12.06 -3.53
CA ILE A 227 -13.99 11.85 -4.77
C ILE A 227 -14.71 12.69 -5.80
N VAL A 228 -14.09 13.82 -6.15
CA VAL A 228 -14.45 14.62 -7.31
C VAL A 228 -14.34 13.71 -8.52
N ILE A 229 -15.47 13.13 -8.93
CA ILE A 229 -15.70 12.79 -10.32
C ILE A 229 -15.57 14.12 -11.05
N GLN A 230 -14.42 14.38 -11.69
CA GLN A 230 -14.41 15.37 -12.75
C GLN A 230 -15.25 14.78 -13.90
N PRO A 231 -16.44 15.30 -14.23
CA PRO A 231 -17.04 14.96 -15.50
C PRO A 231 -16.14 15.57 -16.57
N SER A 232 -15.50 14.70 -17.34
CA SER A 232 -14.78 15.06 -18.55
C SER A 232 -15.73 15.82 -19.47
N SER A 233 -15.45 17.10 -19.70
CA SER A 233 -15.89 17.89 -20.86
C SER A 233 -17.30 17.62 -21.40
N MET A 234 -18.30 18.36 -20.91
CA MET A 234 -19.39 18.83 -21.78
C MET A 234 -19.34 20.35 -21.83
N GLN A 235 -18.72 20.86 -22.90
CA GLN A 235 -18.96 22.23 -23.35
C GLN A 235 -20.43 22.34 -23.71
N THR A 236 -21.24 22.96 -22.85
CA THR A 236 -22.54 23.50 -23.24
C THR A 236 -22.43 25.01 -23.16
N THR A 237 -22.19 25.63 -24.32
CA THR A 237 -22.29 27.07 -24.51
C THR A 237 -23.76 27.45 -24.32
N LEU A 238 -24.08 28.10 -23.20
CA LEU A 238 -25.35 28.80 -23.03
C LEU A 238 -25.13 30.26 -23.43
N GLU A 239 -25.55 30.60 -24.65
CA GLU A 239 -25.78 31.98 -25.06
C GLU A 239 -26.97 32.53 -24.27
N ILE A 240 -26.73 33.59 -23.51
CA ILE A 240 -27.78 34.36 -22.84
C ILE A 240 -28.21 35.46 -23.82
N GLU A 241 -29.35 35.27 -24.48
CA GLU A 241 -30.07 36.37 -25.12
C GLU A 241 -30.73 37.23 -24.04
N ILE A 242 -30.33 38.50 -23.99
CA ILE A 242 -30.96 39.54 -23.17
C ILE A 242 -32.13 40.10 -23.99
N ILE A 243 -33.37 39.96 -23.48
CA ILE A 243 -34.55 40.73 -23.91
C ILE A 243 -34.67 41.95 -23.01
#